data_AF-A0A1C5LJ54-F1
#
_entry.id   AF-A0A1C5LJ54-F1
#
_cell.length_a   1.000
_cell.length_b   1.000
_cell.length_c   1.000
_cell.angle_alpha   90.00
_cell.angle_beta   90.00
_cell.angle_gamma   90.00
#
_symmetry.space_group_name_H-M   'P 1'
#
loop_
_entity.id
_entity.type
_entity.pdbx_description
1 polymer ?
#
loop_
_entity_poly.entity_id
_entity_poly.type
_entity_poly.pdbx_seq_one_letter_code
_entity_poly.pdbx_strand_id
1 'polypeptide(L)'
;MNYTQNEKIEQVTDSTMVVGVDIGSQIHYARAFDNRGRELTKRIFSFHNDLEGFNSFNLWAETLKTENKKTAVLIRDLVYSRDRIMKQHNISANRIQRWLAIHFPEYLGLYTRFDAISGLAVLEKAPLPKDVIALGVNGIRKIWHDKKMRGRGVTEDRAKTLVEAAHNSVGLDGGIGTKSELYMLLRFPARFIFTENRRQVPSGHLLI
;
A
#
# COMPACT_ATOMS: atom_id res chain seq x y z
N MET A 1 -3.87 -28.89 -2.51
CA MET A 1 -3.00 -30.08 -2.50
C MET A 1 -1.84 -29.82 -1.55
N ASN A 2 -1.60 -30.71 -0.59
CA ASN A 2 -0.49 -30.61 0.35
C ASN A 2 0.73 -31.31 -0.25
N TYR A 3 1.67 -30.53 -0.77
CA TYR A 3 2.97 -31.06 -1.22
C TYR A 3 3.85 -31.37 -0.01
N THR A 4 4.43 -32.56 0.03
CA THR A 4 5.45 -32.95 0.99
C THR A 4 6.76 -32.19 0.72
N GLN A 5 7.62 -32.10 1.72
CA GLN A 5 8.90 -31.37 1.62
C GLN A 5 9.83 -32.02 0.58
N ASN A 6 9.75 -33.34 0.40
CA ASN A 6 10.53 -34.10 -0.58
C ASN A 6 10.03 -33.88 -2.02
N GLU A 7 8.71 -33.85 -2.24
CA GLU A 7 8.13 -33.52 -3.55
C GLU A 7 8.49 -32.10 -4.03
N LYS A 8 8.67 -31.15 -3.10
CA LYS A 8 9.17 -29.80 -3.42
C LYS A 8 10.65 -29.77 -3.79
N ILE A 9 11.44 -30.73 -3.30
CA ILE A 9 12.87 -30.84 -3.58
C ILE A 9 13.08 -31.50 -4.95
N GLU A 10 12.30 -32.53 -5.28
CA GLU A 10 12.37 -33.22 -6.59
C GLU A 10 11.97 -32.32 -7.78
N GLN A 11 11.23 -31.23 -7.54
CA GLN A 11 10.93 -30.21 -8.57
C GLN A 11 12.14 -29.33 -8.94
N VAL A 12 13.24 -29.39 -8.17
CA VAL A 12 14.46 -28.64 -8.45
C VAL A 12 15.35 -29.45 -9.41
N THR A 13 15.15 -29.25 -10.70
CA THR A 13 15.93 -29.89 -11.76
C THR A 13 17.22 -29.13 -12.08
N ASP A 14 18.12 -29.72 -12.89
CA ASP A 14 19.33 -29.05 -13.39
C ASP A 14 19.02 -27.77 -14.19
N SER A 15 17.81 -27.60 -14.71
CA SER A 15 17.37 -26.38 -15.40
C SER A 15 16.63 -25.39 -14.50
N THR A 16 16.56 -25.64 -13.20
CA THR A 16 15.89 -24.76 -12.23
C THR A 16 16.87 -23.77 -11.61
N MET A 17 16.47 -22.49 -11.58
CA MET A 17 17.09 -21.44 -10.78
C MET A 17 16.27 -21.24 -9.51
N VAL A 18 16.93 -21.17 -8.36
CA VAL A 18 16.30 -20.87 -7.06
C VAL A 18 16.64 -19.44 -6.67
N VAL A 19 15.62 -18.63 -6.40
CA VAL A 19 15.82 -17.25 -5.93
C VAL A 19 15.40 -17.14 -4.47
N GLY A 20 16.38 -16.89 -3.61
CA GLY A 20 16.17 -16.55 -2.21
C GLY A 20 15.99 -15.04 -2.06
N VAL A 21 14.95 -14.62 -1.33
CA VAL A 21 14.66 -13.19 -1.11
C VAL A 21 14.51 -12.92 0.38
N ASP A 22 15.32 -12.02 0.90
CA ASP A 22 15.20 -11.45 2.24
C ASP A 22 14.28 -10.21 2.20
N ILE A 23 13.31 -10.17 3.12
CA ILE A 23 12.20 -9.23 3.08
C ILE A 23 12.38 -8.15 4.15
N GLY A 24 12.84 -6.97 3.73
CA GLY A 24 12.78 -5.76 4.54
C GLY A 24 11.48 -4.97 4.37
N SER A 25 11.26 -3.97 5.24
CA SER A 25 10.05 -3.11 5.19
C SER A 25 10.03 -2.17 3.99
N GLN A 26 11.19 -1.65 3.58
CA GLN A 26 11.35 -0.71 2.47
C GLN A 26 12.14 -1.27 1.28
N ILE A 27 13.12 -2.13 1.56
CA ILE A 27 14.04 -2.71 0.58
C ILE A 27 14.11 -4.22 0.82
N HIS A 28 14.04 -4.97 -0.26
CA HIS A 28 14.24 -6.42 -0.31
C HIS A 28 15.59 -6.73 -0.94
N TYR A 29 16.17 -7.86 -0.56
CA TYR A 29 17.45 -8.33 -1.09
C TYR A 29 17.30 -9.73 -1.67
N ALA A 30 17.75 -9.94 -2.89
CA ALA A 30 17.63 -11.20 -3.60
C ALA A 30 19.01 -11.76 -3.99
N ARG A 31 19.12 -13.09 -3.95
CA ARG A 31 20.21 -13.87 -4.54
C ARG A 31 19.65 -15.04 -5.33
N ALA A 32 20.34 -15.37 -6.42
CA ALA A 32 20.02 -16.51 -7.25
C ALA A 32 21.05 -17.62 -7.09
N PHE A 33 20.57 -18.86 -7.03
CA PHE A 33 21.35 -20.07 -6.88
C PHE A 33 20.93 -21.09 -7.94
N ASP A 34 21.86 -21.96 -8.34
CA ASP A 34 21.51 -23.18 -9.08
C ASP A 34 20.97 -24.27 -8.14
N ASN A 35 20.53 -25.39 -8.71
CA ASN A 35 20.04 -26.55 -7.98
C ASN A 35 21.08 -27.22 -7.07
N ARG A 36 22.37 -26.90 -7.25
CA ARG A 36 23.49 -27.38 -6.43
C ARG A 36 23.86 -26.39 -5.33
N GLY A 37 23.11 -25.28 -5.20
CA GLY A 37 23.36 -24.24 -4.22
C GLY A 37 24.51 -23.29 -4.58
N ARG A 38 25.00 -23.31 -5.82
CA ARG A 38 26.06 -22.38 -6.27
C ARG A 38 25.43 -21.04 -6.61
N GLU A 39 26.02 -19.96 -6.12
CA GLU A 39 25.57 -18.60 -6.42
C GLU A 39 25.74 -18.28 -7.90
N LEU A 40 24.66 -17.84 -8.54
CA LEU A 40 24.64 -17.39 -9.93
C LEU A 40 24.97 -15.90 -10.06
N THR A 41 24.93 -15.15 -8.95
CA THR A 41 25.14 -13.70 -8.91
C THR A 41 26.25 -13.32 -7.95
N LYS A 42 27.25 -12.56 -8.42
CA LYS A 42 28.33 -12.03 -7.58
C LYS A 42 27.90 -10.89 -6.66
N ARG A 43 26.79 -10.21 -6.97
CA ARG A 43 26.25 -9.08 -6.21
C ARG A 43 24.82 -9.36 -5.80
N ILE A 44 24.46 -8.91 -4.59
CA ILE A 44 23.09 -8.94 -4.09
C ILE A 44 22.25 -7.97 -4.93
N PHE A 45 21.08 -8.42 -5.38
CA PHE A 45 20.12 -7.56 -6.04
C PHE A 45 19.19 -6.96 -5.00
N SER A 46 19.05 -5.64 -4.96
CA SER A 46 18.13 -4.96 -4.05
C SER A 46 17.02 -4.27 -4.82
N PHE A 47 15.80 -4.32 -4.29
CA PHE A 47 14.65 -3.63 -4.89
C PHE A 47 13.72 -3.08 -3.83
N HIS A 48 12.99 -2.03 -4.16
CA HIS A 48 12.04 -1.40 -3.25
C HIS A 48 10.74 -2.20 -3.10
N ASN A 49 10.09 -2.07 -1.94
CA ASN A 49 8.80 -2.71 -1.63
C ASN A 49 7.63 -1.99 -2.31
N ASP A 50 7.60 -2.09 -3.64
CA ASP A 50 7.06 -1.05 -4.50
C ASP A 50 6.88 -1.62 -5.93
N LEU A 51 5.90 -1.17 -6.71
CA LEU A 51 5.54 -1.81 -7.99
C LEU A 51 6.73 -1.85 -8.97
N GLU A 52 7.48 -0.76 -9.04
CA GLU A 52 8.64 -0.62 -9.92
C GLU A 52 9.81 -1.50 -9.46
N GLY A 53 10.03 -1.59 -8.15
CA GLY A 53 10.98 -2.51 -7.53
C GLY A 53 10.67 -3.97 -7.84
N PHE A 54 9.41 -4.37 -7.74
CA PHE A 54 8.97 -5.72 -8.12
C PHE A 54 9.09 -5.98 -9.63
N ASN A 55 8.82 -5.00 -10.49
CA ASN A 55 9.02 -5.12 -11.93
C ASN A 55 10.52 -5.29 -12.27
N SER A 56 11.38 -4.52 -11.61
CA SER A 56 12.84 -4.62 -11.72
C SER A 56 13.35 -5.99 -11.25
N PHE A 57 12.79 -6.52 -10.17
CA PHE A 57 13.08 -7.87 -9.68
C PHE A 57 12.67 -8.96 -10.69
N ASN A 58 11.48 -8.86 -11.29
CA ASN A 58 11.04 -9.80 -12.32
C ASN A 58 11.95 -9.76 -13.55
N LEU A 59 12.31 -8.57 -14.01
CA LEU A 59 13.23 -8.39 -15.15
C LEU A 59 14.61 -8.97 -14.85
N TRP A 60 15.14 -8.73 -13.64
CA TRP A 60 16.40 -9.30 -13.18
C TRP A 60 16.36 -10.84 -13.16
N ALA A 61 15.29 -11.42 -12.62
CA ALA A 61 15.13 -12.88 -12.55
C ALA A 61 15.02 -13.52 -13.95
N GLU A 62 14.27 -12.93 -14.88
CA GLU A 62 14.15 -13.44 -16.26
C GLU A 62 15.45 -13.27 -17.06
N THR A 63 16.17 -12.16 -16.85
CA THR A 63 17.50 -11.96 -17.45
C THR A 63 18.47 -13.06 -16.99
N LEU A 64 18.57 -13.28 -15.68
CA LEU A 64 19.45 -14.31 -15.13
C LEU A 64 19.08 -15.72 -15.57
N LYS A 65 17.78 -16.01 -15.65
CA LYS A 65 17.28 -17.28 -16.16
C LYS A 65 17.75 -17.52 -17.60
N THR A 66 17.65 -16.50 -18.44
CA THR A 66 18.06 -16.56 -19.85
C THR A 66 19.58 -16.73 -19.98
N GLU A 67 20.36 -15.92 -19.27
CA GLU A 67 21.83 -15.98 -19.27
C GLU A 67 22.36 -17.34 -18.81
N ASN A 68 21.71 -17.95 -17.82
CA ASN A 68 22.13 -19.24 -17.26
C ASN A 68 21.46 -20.44 -17.92
N LYS A 69 20.73 -20.24 -19.03
CA LYS A 69 20.01 -21.28 -19.79
C LYS A 69 19.09 -22.12 -18.90
N LYS A 70 18.49 -21.51 -17.88
CA LYS A 70 17.55 -22.13 -16.96
C LYS A 70 16.14 -22.00 -17.54
N THR A 71 15.29 -23.00 -17.34
CA THR A 71 13.92 -23.01 -17.90
C THR A 71 12.87 -22.65 -16.85
N ALA A 72 13.19 -22.82 -15.57
CA ALA A 72 12.27 -22.59 -14.46
C ALA A 72 12.92 -21.73 -13.38
N VAL A 73 12.15 -20.81 -12.79
CA VAL A 73 12.57 -20.02 -11.62
C VAL A 73 11.64 -20.35 -10.46
N LEU A 74 12.19 -20.91 -9.39
CA LEU A 74 11.48 -21.10 -8.13
C LEU A 74 11.74 -19.89 -7.23
N ILE A 75 10.75 -19.00 -7.15
CA ILE A 75 10.71 -17.89 -6.19
C ILE A 75 9.94 -18.40 -4.98
N ARG A 76 10.66 -18.82 -3.95
CA ARG A 76 10.10 -19.66 -2.88
C ARG A 76 9.04 -18.93 -2.03
N ASP A 77 9.22 -17.64 -1.77
CA ASP A 77 8.43 -16.94 -0.73
C ASP A 77 7.86 -15.57 -1.16
N LEU A 78 8.44 -14.90 -2.16
CA LEU A 78 8.13 -13.50 -2.47
C LEU A 78 6.82 -13.30 -3.26
N VAL A 79 6.60 -14.07 -4.34
CA VAL A 79 5.42 -13.87 -5.20
C VAL A 79 4.13 -14.16 -4.41
N TYR A 80 4.12 -15.23 -3.61
CA TYR A 80 2.99 -15.56 -2.73
C TYR A 80 2.76 -14.50 -1.65
N SER A 81 3.82 -13.94 -1.09
CA SER A 81 3.72 -12.87 -0.09
C SER A 81 3.20 -11.58 -0.70
N ARG A 82 3.69 -11.18 -1.87
CA ARG A 82 3.22 -10.01 -2.63
C ARG A 82 1.74 -10.14 -2.99
N ASP A 83 1.34 -11.28 -3.54
CA ASP A 83 -0.05 -11.53 -3.93
C ASP A 83 -0.99 -11.49 -2.71
N ARG A 84 -0.56 -12.06 -1.58
CA ARG A 84 -1.29 -12.02 -0.32
C ARG A 84 -1.39 -10.59 0.22
N ILE A 85 -0.29 -9.83 0.24
CA ILE A 85 -0.24 -8.45 0.73
C ILE A 85 -1.11 -7.55 -0.15
N MET A 86 -1.04 -7.66 -1.48
CA MET A 86 -1.86 -6.88 -2.41
C MET A 86 -3.35 -7.22 -2.30
N LYS A 87 -3.71 -8.49 -2.12
CA LYS A 87 -5.10 -8.89 -1.88
C LYS A 87 -5.61 -8.31 -0.56
N GLN A 88 -4.83 -8.38 0.51
CA GLN A 88 -5.19 -7.78 1.81
C GLN A 88 -5.29 -6.25 1.73
N HIS A 89 -4.43 -5.61 0.96
CA HIS A 89 -4.48 -4.18 0.65
C HIS A 89 -5.82 -3.81 -0.01
N ASN A 90 -6.17 -4.48 -1.11
CA ASN A 90 -7.38 -4.19 -1.86
C ASN A 90 -8.64 -4.45 -1.03
N ILE A 91 -8.66 -5.52 -0.25
CA ILE A 91 -9.75 -5.81 0.69
C ILE A 91 -9.90 -4.66 1.69
N SER A 92 -8.79 -4.18 2.27
CA SER A 92 -8.82 -3.10 3.27
C SER A 92 -9.26 -1.77 2.67
N ALA A 93 -8.73 -1.39 1.51
CA ALA A 93 -9.14 -0.20 0.78
C ALA A 93 -10.63 -0.21 0.44
N ASN A 94 -11.13 -1.35 -0.07
CA ASN A 94 -12.55 -1.51 -0.38
C ASN A 94 -13.43 -1.45 0.87
N ARG A 95 -12.97 -1.97 2.01
CA ARG A 95 -13.69 -1.85 3.30
C ARG A 95 -13.76 -0.40 3.76
N ILE A 96 -12.68 0.37 3.64
CA ILE A 96 -12.69 1.81 3.96
C ILE A 96 -13.63 2.56 3.03
N GLN A 97 -13.58 2.32 1.73
CA GLN A 97 -14.47 2.98 0.77
C GLN A 97 -15.95 2.64 1.02
N ARG A 98 -16.27 1.38 1.36
CA ARG A 98 -17.64 1.00 1.76
C ARG A 98 -18.06 1.68 3.05
N TRP A 99 -17.19 1.72 4.06
CA TRP A 99 -17.48 2.41 5.31
C TRP A 99 -17.77 3.88 5.06
N LEU A 100 -16.95 4.55 4.23
CA LEU A 100 -17.16 5.93 3.83
C LEU A 100 -18.46 6.10 3.04
N ALA A 101 -18.78 5.22 2.10
CA ALA A 101 -20.04 5.28 1.36
C ALA A 101 -21.28 5.15 2.26
N ILE A 102 -21.15 4.46 3.40
CA ILE A 102 -22.26 4.28 4.36
C ILE A 102 -22.36 5.47 5.32
N HIS A 103 -21.23 5.97 5.84
CA HIS A 103 -21.22 6.92 6.96
C HIS A 103 -20.81 8.35 6.60
N PHE A 104 -20.12 8.55 5.48
CA PHE A 104 -19.71 9.86 5.00
C PHE A 104 -19.47 9.86 3.47
N PRO A 105 -20.51 9.59 2.66
CA PRO A 105 -20.35 9.35 1.22
C PRO A 105 -19.76 10.55 0.47
N GLU A 106 -20.05 11.77 0.91
CA GLU A 106 -19.59 13.02 0.29
C GLU A 106 -18.06 13.15 0.33
N TYR A 107 -17.41 12.55 1.33
CA TYR A 107 -15.95 12.52 1.43
C TYR A 107 -15.31 11.89 0.18
N LEU A 108 -15.94 10.87 -0.41
CA LEU A 108 -15.43 10.19 -1.61
C LEU A 108 -15.38 11.12 -2.84
N GLY A 109 -16.19 12.18 -2.86
CA GLY A 109 -16.19 13.19 -3.92
C GLY A 109 -15.20 14.34 -3.71
N LEU A 110 -14.69 14.54 -2.48
CA LEU A 110 -13.82 15.68 -2.15
C LEU A 110 -12.37 15.53 -2.63
N TYR A 111 -11.94 14.29 -2.78
CA TYR A 111 -10.56 13.95 -3.13
C TYR A 111 -10.55 13.04 -4.35
N THR A 112 -9.62 13.29 -5.29
CA THR A 112 -9.36 12.39 -6.42
C THR A 112 -9.07 10.96 -5.97
N ARG A 113 -8.44 10.81 -4.80
CA ARG A 113 -8.29 9.54 -4.09
C ARG A 113 -8.77 9.69 -2.66
N PHE A 114 -9.60 8.77 -2.20
CA PHE A 114 -10.12 8.78 -0.82
C PHE A 114 -9.01 8.77 0.24
N ASP A 115 -7.83 8.26 -0.11
CA ASP A 115 -6.68 8.12 0.76
C ASP A 115 -5.70 9.30 0.73
N ALA A 116 -6.17 10.48 0.31
CA ALA A 116 -5.40 11.70 0.42
C ALA A 116 -4.98 11.95 1.88
N ILE A 117 -3.67 12.13 2.13
CA ILE A 117 -3.11 12.32 3.48
C ILE A 117 -3.79 13.44 4.28
N SER A 118 -4.17 14.55 3.63
CA SER A 118 -4.87 15.63 4.32
C SER A 118 -6.27 15.21 4.79
N GLY A 119 -7.01 14.44 3.98
CA GLY A 119 -8.31 13.89 4.34
C GLY A 119 -8.20 12.77 5.39
N LEU A 120 -7.28 11.82 5.20
CA LEU A 120 -7.04 10.74 6.18
C LEU A 120 -6.62 11.28 7.54
N ALA A 121 -5.81 12.34 7.58
CA ALA A 121 -5.42 12.96 8.84
C ALA A 121 -6.60 13.57 9.60
N VAL A 122 -7.62 14.07 8.89
CA VAL A 122 -8.87 14.52 9.51
C VAL A 122 -9.68 13.32 9.97
N LEU A 123 -9.89 12.30 9.11
CA LEU A 123 -10.66 11.10 9.46
C LEU A 123 -10.10 10.32 10.66
N GLU A 124 -8.78 10.36 10.88
CA GLU A 124 -8.13 9.79 12.07
C GLU A 124 -8.60 10.43 13.39
N LYS A 125 -9.10 11.66 13.35
CA LYS A 125 -9.54 12.45 14.52
C LYS A 125 -11.04 12.69 14.53
N ALA A 126 -11.62 12.89 13.36
CA ALA A 126 -13.02 13.21 13.12
C ALA A 126 -13.55 12.31 11.98
N PRO A 127 -13.86 11.04 12.27
CA PRO A 127 -14.24 10.06 11.25
C PRO A 127 -15.67 10.24 10.73
N LEU A 128 -16.59 10.74 11.54
CA LEU A 128 -18.01 10.94 11.17
C LEU A 128 -18.28 12.40 10.79
N PRO A 129 -19.32 12.68 9.97
CA PRO A 129 -19.68 14.04 9.60
C PRO A 129 -19.88 14.96 10.82
N LYS A 130 -20.59 14.49 11.85
CA LYS A 130 -20.79 15.24 13.10
C LYS A 130 -19.50 15.61 13.81
N ASP A 131 -18.48 14.76 13.73
CA ASP A 131 -17.18 15.03 14.33
C ASP A 131 -16.42 16.09 13.53
N VAL A 132 -16.53 16.07 12.20
CA VAL A 132 -15.93 17.06 11.31
C VAL A 132 -16.58 18.43 11.51
N ILE A 133 -17.90 18.48 11.67
CA ILE A 133 -18.64 19.69 12.02
C ILE A 133 -18.16 20.23 13.37
N ALA A 134 -18.10 19.38 14.40
CA ALA A 134 -17.64 19.77 15.74
C ALA A 134 -16.18 20.25 15.75
N LEU A 135 -15.33 19.65 14.90
CA LEU A 135 -13.94 20.05 14.74
C LEU A 135 -13.81 21.42 14.05
N GLY A 136 -14.67 21.68 13.07
CA GLY A 136 -14.72 22.92 12.30
C GLY A 136 -13.45 23.20 11.48
N VAL A 137 -13.49 24.30 10.72
CA VAL A 137 -12.40 24.70 9.81
C VAL A 137 -11.08 24.90 10.55
N ASN A 138 -11.13 25.55 11.71
CA ASN A 138 -9.94 25.83 12.52
C ASN A 138 -9.31 24.55 13.10
N GLY A 139 -10.14 23.61 13.56
CA GLY A 139 -9.64 22.33 14.09
C GLY A 139 -8.98 21.49 13.00
N ILE A 140 -9.56 21.45 11.79
CA ILE A 140 -8.96 20.78 10.63
C ILE A 140 -7.61 21.39 10.28
N ARG A 141 -7.53 22.73 10.20
CA ARG A 141 -6.27 23.43 9.93
C ARG A 141 -5.21 23.17 10.99
N LYS A 142 -5.62 23.08 12.27
CA LYS A 142 -4.73 22.72 13.38
C LYS A 142 -4.17 21.32 13.20
N ILE A 143 -4.99 20.31 12.86
CA ILE A 143 -4.51 18.94 12.58
C ILE A 143 -3.41 18.95 11.51
N TRP A 144 -3.65 19.68 10.43
CA TRP A 144 -2.69 19.77 9.34
C TRP A 144 -1.41 20.53 9.74
N HIS A 145 -1.54 21.60 10.51
CA HIS A 145 -0.42 22.38 11.03
C HIS A 145 0.46 21.54 11.96
N ASP A 146 -0.15 20.83 12.91
CA ASP A 146 0.53 19.98 13.89
C ASP A 146 1.28 18.82 13.21
N LYS A 147 0.73 18.32 12.09
CA LYS A 147 1.39 17.33 11.22
C LYS A 147 2.38 17.94 10.22
N LYS A 148 2.68 19.23 10.31
CA LYS A 148 3.60 19.98 9.45
C LYS A 148 3.28 19.85 7.95
N MET A 149 2.00 19.69 7.59
CA MET A 149 1.58 19.52 6.20
C MET A 149 1.63 20.86 5.45
N ARG A 150 2.00 20.83 4.18
CA ARG A 150 2.08 22.00 3.28
C ARG A 150 1.58 21.63 1.88
N GLY A 151 1.11 22.63 1.14
CA GLY A 151 0.68 22.50 -0.26
C GLY A 151 -0.83 22.71 -0.50
N ARG A 152 -1.24 22.58 -1.76
CA ARG A 152 -2.60 22.92 -2.24
C ARG A 152 -3.74 22.09 -1.61
N GLY A 153 -3.42 20.95 -1.02
CA GLY A 153 -4.41 20.07 -0.36
C GLY A 153 -4.70 20.43 1.10
N VAL A 154 -4.14 21.52 1.60
CA VAL A 154 -4.06 21.88 3.03
C VAL A 154 -4.39 23.37 3.24
N THR A 155 -5.37 23.86 2.47
CA THR A 155 -5.78 25.27 2.47
C THR A 155 -7.03 25.50 3.31
N GLU A 156 -7.30 26.74 3.70
CA GLU A 156 -8.54 27.09 4.39
C GLU A 156 -9.78 26.72 3.56
N ASP A 157 -9.76 26.98 2.25
CA ASP A 157 -10.88 26.63 1.36
C ASP A 157 -11.13 25.12 1.32
N ARG A 158 -10.08 24.31 1.37
CA ARG A 158 -10.22 22.85 1.47
C ARG A 158 -10.85 22.42 2.78
N ALA A 159 -10.48 23.06 3.89
CA ALA A 159 -11.11 22.80 5.18
C ALA A 159 -12.58 23.23 5.19
N LYS A 160 -12.92 24.39 4.60
CA LYS A 160 -14.31 24.84 4.42
C LYS A 160 -15.12 23.83 3.62
N THR A 161 -14.61 23.40 2.47
CA THR A 161 -15.28 22.42 1.60
C THR A 161 -15.55 21.11 2.36
N LEU A 162 -14.60 20.65 3.19
CA LEU A 162 -14.75 19.43 3.98
C LEU A 162 -15.83 19.57 5.06
N VAL A 163 -15.89 20.72 5.75
CA VAL A 163 -16.92 21.01 6.76
C VAL A 163 -18.30 21.15 6.11
N GLU A 164 -18.39 21.83 4.97
CA GLU A 164 -19.64 21.97 4.21
C GLU A 164 -20.17 20.61 3.74
N ALA A 165 -19.30 19.75 3.21
CA ALA A 165 -19.66 18.38 2.86
C ALA A 165 -20.14 17.57 4.06
N ALA A 166 -19.56 17.81 5.24
CA ALA A 166 -20.02 17.16 6.47
C ALA A 166 -21.41 17.65 6.90
N HIS A 167 -21.69 18.96 6.78
CA HIS A 167 -23.02 19.52 7.04
C HIS A 167 -24.09 18.97 6.10
N ASN A 168 -23.75 18.79 4.83
CA ASN A 168 -24.66 18.26 3.81
C ASN A 168 -24.67 16.73 3.76
N SER A 169 -24.06 16.05 4.72
CA SER A 169 -23.87 14.61 4.62
C SER A 169 -25.17 13.83 4.84
N VAL A 170 -25.44 12.89 3.93
CA VAL A 170 -26.54 11.91 4.08
C VAL A 170 -26.08 10.60 4.71
N GLY A 171 -24.83 10.54 5.19
CA GLY A 171 -24.26 9.36 5.80
C GLY A 171 -24.98 8.94 7.08
N LEU A 172 -25.01 7.62 7.34
CA LEU A 172 -25.63 7.09 8.54
C LEU A 172 -24.86 7.52 9.79
N ASP A 173 -25.60 7.96 10.81
CA ASP A 173 -24.99 8.30 12.08
C ASP A 173 -24.39 7.06 12.76
N GLY A 174 -23.36 7.29 13.55
CA GLY A 174 -22.56 6.23 14.18
C GLY A 174 -22.21 6.55 15.63
N GLY A 175 -22.15 5.50 16.43
CA GLY A 175 -21.63 5.55 17.80
C GLY A 175 -20.12 5.33 17.87
N ILE A 176 -19.62 5.08 19.08
CA ILE A 176 -18.20 4.76 19.31
C ILE A 176 -17.77 3.52 18.52
N GLY A 177 -18.62 2.49 18.41
CA GLY A 177 -18.31 1.27 17.66
C GLY A 177 -18.00 1.53 16.18
N THR A 178 -18.78 2.40 15.53
CA THR A 178 -18.59 2.80 14.12
C THR A 178 -17.25 3.51 13.93
N LYS A 179 -16.88 4.42 14.85
CA LYS A 179 -15.59 5.12 14.84
C LYS A 179 -14.42 4.15 15.04
N SER A 180 -14.56 3.20 15.98
CA SER A 180 -13.57 2.16 16.25
C SER A 180 -13.32 1.27 15.03
N GLU A 181 -14.37 0.96 14.24
CA GLU A 181 -14.22 0.20 13.00
C GLU A 181 -13.31 0.91 12.00
N LEU A 182 -13.60 2.18 11.67
CA LEU A 182 -12.73 2.94 10.75
C LEU A 182 -11.31 3.08 11.32
N TYR A 183 -11.17 3.31 12.62
CA TYR A 183 -9.86 3.38 13.25
C TYR A 183 -9.05 2.08 13.06
N MET A 184 -9.68 0.92 13.23
CA MET A 184 -9.04 -0.37 12.98
C MET A 184 -8.64 -0.53 11.51
N LEU A 185 -9.51 -0.12 10.58
CA LEU A 185 -9.25 -0.17 9.14
C LEU A 185 -8.11 0.79 8.73
N LEU A 186 -7.96 1.94 9.39
CA LEU A 186 -6.89 2.90 9.10
C LEU A 186 -5.54 2.50 9.71
N ARG A 187 -5.51 1.84 10.88
CA ARG A 187 -4.26 1.53 11.61
C ARG A 187 -3.60 0.22 11.26
N PHE A 188 -4.34 -0.87 11.09
CA PHE A 188 -3.77 -2.22 11.04
C PHE A 188 -3.29 -2.65 9.64
N PRO A 189 -3.90 -2.18 8.53
CA PRO A 189 -3.36 -2.34 7.18
C PRO A 189 -2.87 -1.02 6.55
N ALA A 190 -3.62 0.08 6.72
CA ALA A 190 -3.55 1.26 5.85
C ALA A 190 -2.35 2.21 6.09
N ARG A 191 -1.81 2.25 7.31
CA ARG A 191 -0.80 3.25 7.68
C ARG A 191 0.56 3.03 7.01
N PHE A 192 0.96 1.79 6.75
CA PHE A 192 2.12 1.46 5.92
C PHE A 192 1.82 1.69 4.43
N ILE A 193 0.61 1.30 4.02
CA ILE A 193 0.12 1.35 2.64
C ILE A 193 0.10 2.77 2.04
N PHE A 194 -0.49 3.75 2.75
CA PHE A 194 -0.64 5.11 2.22
C PHE A 194 0.66 5.92 2.30
N THR A 195 1.63 5.48 3.10
CA THR A 195 2.97 6.06 3.16
C THR A 195 3.91 5.47 2.10
N GLU A 196 3.85 4.16 1.81
CA GLU A 196 4.71 3.51 0.79
C GLU A 196 4.31 3.90 -0.64
N ASN A 197 3.00 3.94 -0.95
CA ASN A 197 2.49 4.33 -2.28
C ASN A 197 2.86 5.75 -2.72
N ARG A 198 3.41 6.59 -1.83
CA ARG A 198 3.87 7.95 -2.15
C ARG A 198 5.38 8.09 -2.33
N ARG A 199 6.20 7.13 -1.89
CA ARG A 199 7.62 7.12 -2.25
C ARG A 199 7.86 6.76 -3.73
N GLN A 200 6.83 6.24 -4.40
CA GLN A 200 6.81 5.80 -5.79
C GLN A 200 6.35 6.85 -6.82
N VAL A 201 6.17 8.13 -6.44
CA VAL A 201 5.82 9.16 -7.43
C VAL A 201 6.98 10.14 -7.56
N PRO A 202 7.84 10.01 -8.59
CA PRO A 202 8.80 11.03 -8.93
C PRO A 202 8.04 12.30 -9.35
N SER A 203 8.43 13.42 -8.76
CA SER A 203 8.02 14.74 -9.22
C SER A 203 8.61 14.97 -10.61
N GLY A 204 7.74 15.10 -11.62
CA GLY A 204 8.06 15.67 -12.93
C GLY A 204 8.14 14.64 -14.07
N HIS A 205 7.15 14.66 -14.97
CA HIS A 205 7.25 15.38 -16.24
C HIS A 205 5.85 15.53 -16.84
N LEU A 206 5.44 16.78 -17.04
CA LEU A 206 4.39 17.16 -17.96
C LEU A 206 5.04 17.14 -19.36
N LEU A 207 4.55 16.28 -20.25
CA LEU A 207 4.77 16.38 -21.69
C LEU A 207 3.45 15.99 -22.36
N ILE A 208 2.54 16.96 -22.45
CA ILE A 208 2.04 17.52 -23.70
C ILE A 208 1.90 19.03 -23.48
#